data_AF-A0A136PNA9-F1
#
_entry.id   AF-A0A136PNA9-F1
#
_cell.length_a   1.000
_cell.length_b   1.000
_cell.length_c   1.000
_cell.angle_alpha   90.00
_cell.angle_beta   90.00
_cell.angle_gamma   90.00
#
_symmetry.space_group_name_H-M   'P 1'
#
loop_
_entity.id
_entity.type
_entity.pdbx_description
1 polymer ?
#
loop_
_entity_poly.entity_id
_entity_poly.type
_entity_poly.pdbx_seq_one_letter_code
_entity_poly.pdbx_strand_id
1 'polypeptide(L)'
;MARLYKPGPKQFVFTVGDGNDQQVSVGDPQEAYLAFSAFFRDRESDTYTIRDEPAGQSLVLMPRLGVISRIKDADQPRSEHLRVDRPNRYLPSAMLFFENGYAGLDRFGQWLCDLSDLDASPETRGAARAATITTEAAAIEEVARIWADSGIVDPSDQYYVFFDSHDVDDDRAERAELLQLIEFLGLERVDAPAEAAGGEVWVRSDPRLAAECARWS
;
A
#
# COMPACT_ATOMS: atom_id res chain seq x y z
N MET A 1 -1.54 -18.48 9.80
CA MET A 1 -0.33 -18.20 10.61
C MET A 1 0.83 -17.93 9.67
N ALA A 2 1.19 -16.66 9.46
CA ALA A 2 2.40 -16.31 8.71
C ALA A 2 3.63 -16.77 9.52
N ARG A 3 4.62 -17.38 8.84
CA ARG A 3 5.88 -17.78 9.49
C ARG A 3 6.55 -16.52 10.04
N LEU A 4 6.88 -16.53 11.33
CA LEU A 4 7.76 -15.54 11.96
C LEU A 4 9.07 -15.48 11.16
N TYR A 5 9.28 -14.33 10.52
CA TYR A 5 10.47 -13.99 9.78
C TYR A 5 11.69 -14.04 10.71
N LYS A 6 12.69 -14.84 10.39
CA LYS A 6 13.97 -14.89 11.12
C LYS A 6 14.95 -13.96 10.40
N PRO A 7 15.36 -12.81 10.99
CA PRO A 7 16.35 -11.97 10.37
C PRO A 7 17.72 -12.67 10.52
N GLY A 8 18.11 -13.40 9.47
CA GLY A 8 19.53 -13.43 9.12
C GLY A 8 19.93 -12.05 8.58
N PRO A 9 21.24 -11.77 8.44
CA PRO A 9 21.67 -10.52 7.82
C PRO A 9 21.00 -10.38 6.45
N LYS A 10 20.21 -9.30 6.26
CA LYS A 10 19.60 -9.01 4.96
C LYS A 10 20.62 -8.28 4.11
N GLN A 11 20.67 -8.61 2.83
CA GLN A 11 21.53 -7.95 1.86
C GLN A 11 20.65 -7.24 0.84
N PHE A 12 20.83 -5.92 0.76
CA PHE A 12 20.13 -5.09 -0.21
C PHE A 12 21.13 -4.42 -1.15
N VAL A 13 20.70 -4.19 -2.38
CA VAL A 13 21.42 -3.38 -3.36
C VAL A 13 20.55 -2.19 -3.73
N PHE A 14 21.08 -0.98 -3.55
CA PHE A 14 20.43 0.25 -3.96
C PHE A 14 21.04 0.75 -5.27
N THR A 15 20.22 1.04 -6.26
CA THR A 15 20.68 1.50 -7.58
C THR A 15 19.85 2.68 -8.09
N VAL A 16 20.51 3.57 -8.83
CA VAL A 16 19.86 4.68 -9.57
C VAL A 16 20.16 4.64 -11.08
N GLY A 17 20.84 3.60 -11.56
CA GLY A 17 21.19 3.44 -12.99
C GLY A 17 22.43 4.22 -13.44
N ASP A 18 23.16 4.85 -12.52
CA ASP A 18 24.43 5.55 -12.78
C ASP A 18 25.67 4.63 -12.69
N GLY A 19 25.47 3.36 -12.33
CA GLY A 19 26.52 2.37 -12.12
C GLY A 19 27.20 2.43 -10.74
N ASN A 20 26.79 3.35 -9.85
CA ASN A 20 27.29 3.48 -8.48
C ASN A 20 26.37 2.75 -7.50
N ASP A 21 26.22 1.44 -7.70
CA ASP A 21 25.36 0.59 -6.88
C ASP A 21 25.90 0.51 -5.44
N GLN A 22 25.01 0.69 -4.46
CA GLN A 22 25.36 0.60 -3.05
C GLN A 22 24.86 -0.72 -2.46
N GLN A 23 25.77 -1.59 -2.07
CA GLN A 23 25.46 -2.82 -1.34
C GLN A 23 25.40 -2.54 0.17
N VAL A 24 24.36 -3.05 0.82
CA VAL A 24 24.10 -2.82 2.25
C VAL A 24 23.73 -4.15 2.91
N SER A 25 24.51 -4.56 3.90
CA SER A 25 24.23 -5.73 4.74
C SER A 25 23.83 -5.26 6.14
N VAL A 26 22.64 -5.66 6.59
CA VAL A 26 22.06 -5.16 7.85
C VAL A 26 21.55 -6.28 8.73
N GLY A 27 21.60 -6.07 10.04
CA GLY A 27 20.99 -6.97 11.02
C GLY A 27 19.49 -6.72 11.21
N ASP A 28 19.02 -5.52 10.87
CA ASP A 28 17.66 -5.06 11.11
C ASP A 28 17.12 -4.18 9.96
N PRO A 29 15.79 -4.20 9.68
CA PRO A 29 15.16 -3.33 8.67
C PRO A 29 15.39 -1.82 8.86
N GLN A 30 15.48 -1.32 10.10
CA GLN A 30 15.69 0.10 10.40
C GLN A 30 17.07 0.58 9.93
N GLU A 31 18.12 -0.23 10.10
CA GLU A 31 19.44 0.05 9.51
C GLU A 31 19.38 0.20 7.98
N ALA A 32 18.63 -0.67 7.28
CA ALA A 32 18.45 -0.56 5.83
C ALA A 32 17.68 0.70 5.45
N TYR A 33 16.62 1.04 6.21
CA TYR A 33 15.86 2.27 6.01
C TYR A 33 16.73 3.52 6.15
N LEU A 34 17.57 3.61 7.18
CA LEU A 34 18.46 4.75 7.37
C LEU A 34 19.48 4.89 6.24
N ALA A 35 20.07 3.76 5.81
CA ALA A 35 21.00 3.73 4.68
C ALA A 35 20.32 4.17 3.38
N PHE A 36 19.12 3.66 3.10
CA PHE A 36 18.36 4.04 1.90
C PHE A 36 17.87 5.49 1.95
N SER A 37 17.43 5.97 3.10
CA SER A 37 17.00 7.37 3.28
C SER A 37 18.14 8.36 3.01
N ALA A 38 19.38 8.02 3.39
CA ALA A 38 20.56 8.80 3.01
C ALA A 38 20.81 8.70 1.50
N PHE A 39 20.84 7.48 0.95
CA PHE A 39 21.02 7.24 -0.49
C PHE A 39 20.02 8.00 -1.37
N PHE A 40 18.75 8.02 -0.96
CA PHE A 40 17.63 8.68 -1.65
C PHE A 40 17.71 10.20 -1.58
N ARG A 41 18.21 10.78 -0.48
CA ARG A 41 18.35 12.24 -0.33
C ARG A 41 19.59 12.80 -1.03
N ASP A 42 20.67 12.05 -1.05
CA ASP A 42 21.95 12.50 -1.62
C ASP A 42 21.99 12.43 -3.16
N ARG A 43 21.00 11.80 -3.78
CA ARG A 43 20.92 11.58 -5.23
C ARG A 43 19.57 12.03 -5.73
N GLU A 44 19.56 12.84 -6.78
CA GLU A 44 18.36 13.14 -7.57
C GLU A 44 18.34 12.19 -8.77
N SER A 45 17.34 11.31 -8.84
CA SER A 45 17.15 10.33 -9.92
C SER A 45 15.67 10.19 -10.25
N ASP A 46 15.39 9.88 -11.51
CA ASP A 46 14.03 9.52 -11.94
C ASP A 46 13.61 8.13 -11.43
N THR A 47 14.58 7.28 -11.06
CA THR A 47 14.33 5.91 -10.61
C THR A 47 15.33 5.47 -9.54
N TYR A 48 14.81 4.85 -8.48
CA TYR A 48 15.57 4.23 -7.41
C TYR A 48 15.11 2.79 -7.28
N THR A 49 16.04 1.83 -7.26
CA THR A 49 15.73 0.43 -7.04
C THR A 49 16.34 -0.04 -5.75
N ILE A 50 15.56 -0.79 -4.97
CA ILE A 50 16.01 -1.58 -3.83
C ILE A 50 15.84 -3.04 -4.23
N ARG A 51 16.92 -3.80 -4.29
CA ARG A 51 16.89 -5.24 -4.59
C ARG A 51 17.29 -6.05 -3.36
N ASP A 52 16.48 -7.05 -3.01
CA ASP A 52 16.81 -8.13 -2.09
C ASP A 52 17.18 -9.34 -2.95
N GLU A 53 18.47 -9.45 -3.30
CA GLU A 53 18.96 -10.47 -4.23
C GLU A 53 18.73 -11.90 -3.74
N PRO A 54 18.98 -12.24 -2.45
CA PRO A 54 18.70 -13.59 -1.95
C PRO A 54 17.23 -14.01 -2.07
N ALA A 55 16.31 -13.06 -1.94
CA ALA A 55 14.88 -13.33 -2.03
C ALA A 55 14.30 -13.15 -3.44
N GLY A 56 15.09 -12.69 -4.42
CA GLY A 56 14.64 -12.45 -5.79
C GLY A 56 13.47 -11.47 -5.84
N GLN A 57 13.60 -10.33 -5.16
CA GLN A 57 12.53 -9.32 -5.13
C GLN A 57 13.12 -7.92 -5.18
N SER A 58 12.35 -6.98 -5.74
CA SER A 58 12.76 -5.58 -5.77
C SER A 58 11.60 -4.62 -5.61
N LEU A 59 11.92 -3.45 -5.08
CA LEU A 59 11.07 -2.27 -5.02
C LEU A 59 11.69 -1.19 -5.90
N VAL A 60 10.90 -0.62 -6.81
CA VAL A 60 11.31 0.42 -7.74
C VAL A 60 10.48 1.66 -7.45
N LEU A 61 11.14 2.75 -7.08
CA LEU A 61 10.53 4.05 -6.83
C LEU A 61 10.78 4.95 -8.03
N MET A 62 9.72 5.51 -8.63
CA MET A 62 9.79 6.44 -9.74
C MET A 62 9.12 7.77 -9.37
N PRO A 63 9.79 8.64 -8.57
CA PRO A 63 9.21 9.88 -8.08
C PRO A 63 8.68 10.80 -9.17
N ARG A 64 9.41 10.93 -10.28
CA ARG A 64 9.01 11.77 -11.40
C ARG A 64 7.73 11.30 -12.10
N LEU A 65 7.48 9.99 -12.10
CA LEU A 65 6.27 9.41 -12.69
C LEU A 65 5.13 9.29 -11.67
N GLY A 66 5.39 9.49 -10.38
CA GLY A 66 4.40 9.25 -9.34
C GLY A 66 4.06 7.77 -9.21
N VAL A 67 5.04 6.86 -9.36
CA VAL A 67 4.79 5.40 -9.36
C VAL A 67 5.75 4.67 -8.42
N ILE A 68 5.23 3.63 -7.76
CA ILE A 68 6.02 2.61 -7.09
C ILE A 68 5.72 1.28 -7.80
N SER A 69 6.76 0.49 -8.07
CA SER A 69 6.60 -0.88 -8.57
C SER A 69 7.23 -1.87 -7.61
N ARG A 70 6.57 -3.01 -7.41
CA ARG A 70 7.15 -4.16 -6.72
C ARG A 70 7.29 -5.31 -7.70
N ILE A 71 8.43 -5.99 -7.64
CA ILE A 71 8.77 -7.07 -8.56
C ILE A 71 9.18 -8.28 -7.75
N LYS A 72 8.66 -9.44 -8.12
CA LYS A 72 9.11 -10.73 -7.61
C LYS A 72 9.67 -11.53 -8.77
N ASP A 73 10.96 -11.82 -8.69
CA ASP A 73 11.68 -12.68 -9.60
C ASP A 73 11.29 -14.12 -9.28
N ALA A 74 10.59 -14.75 -10.22
CA ALA A 74 10.20 -16.15 -10.21
C ALA A 74 10.33 -16.70 -11.63
N ASP A 75 9.94 -17.96 -11.88
CA ASP A 75 9.89 -18.53 -13.23
C ASP A 75 9.07 -17.67 -14.21
N GLN A 76 8.10 -16.91 -13.68
CA GLN A 76 7.45 -15.81 -14.36
C GLN A 76 7.58 -14.55 -13.48
N PRO A 77 8.40 -13.57 -13.89
CA PRO A 77 8.53 -12.30 -13.17
C PRO A 77 7.16 -11.64 -13.07
N ARG A 78 6.76 -11.29 -11.84
CA ARG A 78 5.51 -10.54 -11.60
C ARG A 78 5.88 -9.13 -11.16
N SER A 79 5.54 -8.16 -11.99
CA SER A 79 5.55 -6.74 -11.64
C SER A 79 4.14 -6.30 -11.26
N GLU A 80 4.06 -5.49 -10.23
CA GLU A 80 2.85 -4.77 -9.89
C GLU A 80 3.20 -3.32 -9.61
N HIS A 81 2.27 -2.43 -9.92
CA HIS A 81 2.47 -1.00 -9.95
C HIS A 81 1.39 -0.29 -9.15
N LEU A 82 1.79 0.75 -8.43
CA LEU A 82 0.93 1.57 -7.60
C LEU A 82 1.15 3.03 -7.95
N ARG A 83 0.05 3.78 -8.12
CA ARG A 83 0.09 5.23 -8.27
C ARG A 83 0.34 5.85 -6.91
N VAL A 84 1.30 6.76 -6.85
CA VAL A 84 1.60 7.53 -5.65
C VAL A 84 0.77 8.80 -5.66
N ASP A 85 -0.29 8.80 -4.85
CA ASP A 85 -1.17 9.95 -4.69
C ASP A 85 -0.58 10.98 -3.71
N ARG A 86 0.37 10.57 -2.85
CA ARG A 86 1.09 11.44 -1.90
C ARG A 86 2.61 11.22 -1.93
N PRO A 87 3.44 12.26 -2.11
CA PRO A 87 4.90 12.11 -2.19
C PRO A 87 5.56 11.47 -0.96
N ASN A 88 4.93 11.55 0.21
CA ASN A 88 5.45 10.95 1.43
C ASN A 88 5.36 9.41 1.46
N ARG A 89 4.76 8.75 0.45
CA ARG A 89 4.62 7.28 0.38
C ARG A 89 5.91 6.53 0.00
N TYR A 90 6.90 7.19 -0.61
CA TYR A 90 8.13 6.50 -1.08
C TYR A 90 8.94 5.87 0.06
N LEU A 91 9.33 6.65 1.07
CA LEU A 91 10.14 6.13 2.18
C LEU A 91 9.40 5.11 3.07
N PRO A 92 8.12 5.31 3.42
CA PRO A 92 7.32 4.28 4.08
C PRO A 92 7.23 2.97 3.30
N SER A 93 7.08 3.02 1.97
CA SER A 93 7.07 1.79 1.15
C SER A 93 8.40 1.04 1.23
N ALA A 94 9.53 1.77 1.26
CA ALA A 94 10.84 1.16 1.45
C ALA A 94 10.96 0.47 2.81
N MET A 95 10.47 1.09 3.89
CA MET A 95 10.44 0.47 5.22
C MET A 95 9.66 -0.86 5.23
N LEU A 96 8.44 -0.87 4.69
CA LEU A 96 7.60 -2.07 4.61
C LEU A 96 8.28 -3.19 3.81
N PHE A 97 8.96 -2.82 2.72
CA PHE A 97 9.75 -3.76 1.93
C PHE A 97 10.97 -4.29 2.70
N PHE A 98 11.68 -3.45 3.46
CA PHE A 98 12.79 -3.91 4.29
C PHE A 98 12.34 -4.85 5.40
N GLU A 99 11.15 -4.66 5.97
CA GLU A 99 10.62 -5.54 7.00
C GLU A 99 10.17 -6.88 6.42
N ASN A 100 9.33 -6.83 5.39
CA ASN A 100 8.48 -7.96 4.98
C ASN A 100 8.57 -8.30 3.47
N GLY A 101 9.45 -7.62 2.73
CA GLY A 101 9.66 -7.84 1.30
C GLY A 101 8.45 -7.47 0.45
N TYR A 102 8.31 -8.14 -0.70
CA TYR A 102 7.24 -7.94 -1.67
C TYR A 102 5.84 -8.01 -1.04
N ALA A 103 5.59 -9.00 -0.19
CA ALA A 103 4.29 -9.21 0.47
C ALA A 103 4.02 -8.19 1.58
N GLY A 104 5.07 -7.56 2.14
CA GLY A 104 4.93 -6.47 3.10
C GLY A 104 4.14 -5.27 2.56
N LEU A 105 4.13 -5.12 1.24
CA LEU A 105 3.47 -4.03 0.54
C LEU A 105 2.01 -4.34 0.18
N ASP A 106 1.48 -5.54 0.45
CA ASP A 106 0.12 -5.92 0.05
C ASP A 106 -0.94 -4.95 0.58
N ARG A 107 -0.68 -4.31 1.72
CA ARG A 107 -1.58 -3.34 2.36
C ARG A 107 -1.41 -1.91 1.84
N PHE A 108 -0.30 -1.63 1.18
CA PHE A 108 0.15 -0.27 0.90
C PHE A 108 -0.68 0.47 -0.16
N GLY A 109 -1.65 -0.21 -0.80
CA GLY A 109 -2.63 0.39 -1.68
C GLY A 109 -3.02 -0.53 -2.84
N GLN A 110 -3.63 0.07 -3.86
CA GLN A 110 -4.11 -0.65 -5.04
C GLN A 110 -2.97 -0.98 -6.02
N TRP A 111 -2.52 -2.23 -6.00
CA TRP A 111 -1.51 -2.77 -6.92
C TRP A 111 -2.14 -3.28 -8.22
N LEU A 112 -1.66 -2.75 -9.35
CA LEU A 112 -2.11 -3.10 -10.71
C LEU A 112 -1.01 -3.84 -11.47
N CYS A 113 -1.37 -4.85 -12.26
CA CYS A 113 -0.39 -5.64 -13.01
C CYS A 113 0.24 -4.84 -14.17
N ASP A 114 -0.58 -4.07 -14.89
CA ASP A 114 -0.15 -3.34 -16.08
C ASP A 114 0.05 -1.85 -15.77
N LEU A 115 1.20 -1.31 -16.17
CA LEU A 115 1.53 0.10 -15.92
C LEU A 115 0.53 1.06 -16.60
N SER A 116 -0.02 0.67 -17.75
CA SER A 116 -1.02 1.47 -18.48
C SER A 116 -2.34 1.61 -17.73
N ASP A 117 -2.65 0.71 -16.80
CA ASP A 117 -3.88 0.82 -16.00
C ASP A 117 -3.82 2.03 -15.05
N LEU A 118 -2.61 2.55 -14.77
CA LEU A 118 -2.42 3.76 -13.99
C LEU A 118 -2.88 5.03 -14.72
N ASP A 119 -3.02 5.00 -16.05
CA ASP A 119 -3.44 6.16 -16.84
C ASP A 119 -4.96 6.44 -16.73
N ALA A 120 -5.74 5.47 -16.25
CA ALA A 120 -7.15 5.66 -15.98
C ALA A 120 -7.39 6.62 -14.80
N SER A 121 -8.53 7.31 -14.82
CA SER A 121 -8.90 8.20 -13.71
C SER A 121 -9.00 7.41 -12.39
N PRO A 122 -8.73 8.03 -11.23
CA PRO A 122 -8.83 7.36 -9.94
C PRO A 122 -10.14 6.61 -9.76
N GLU A 123 -11.28 7.23 -10.11
CA GLU A 123 -12.61 6.62 -9.98
C GLU A 123 -12.78 5.41 -10.90
N THR A 124 -12.22 5.47 -12.11
CA THR A 124 -12.26 4.35 -13.06
C THR A 124 -11.43 3.19 -12.55
N ARG A 125 -10.24 3.45 -11.98
CA ARG A 125 -9.39 2.40 -11.38
C ARG A 125 -10.06 1.76 -10.17
N GLY A 126 -10.61 2.57 -9.28
CA GLY A 126 -11.36 2.10 -8.11
C GLY A 126 -12.56 1.22 -8.51
N ALA A 127 -13.34 1.67 -9.49
CA ALA A 127 -14.46 0.89 -10.03
C ALA A 127 -14.01 -0.43 -10.67
N ALA A 128 -12.97 -0.38 -11.50
CA ALA A 128 -12.45 -1.57 -12.16
C ALA A 128 -11.97 -2.61 -11.15
N ARG A 129 -11.26 -2.17 -10.11
CA ARG A 129 -10.82 -3.04 -9.02
C ARG A 129 -11.98 -3.64 -8.25
N ALA A 130 -12.95 -2.85 -7.81
CA ALA A 130 -14.14 -3.35 -7.13
C ALA A 130 -14.89 -4.39 -7.97
N ALA A 131 -14.99 -4.18 -9.30
CA ALA A 131 -15.64 -5.13 -10.21
C ALA A 131 -14.92 -6.49 -10.33
N THR A 132 -13.62 -6.57 -10.00
CA THR A 132 -12.91 -7.86 -9.94
C THR A 132 -13.28 -8.71 -8.73
N ILE A 133 -13.89 -8.10 -7.72
CA ILE A 133 -14.24 -8.73 -6.45
C ILE A 133 -15.68 -9.19 -6.51
N THR A 134 -15.87 -10.49 -6.72
CA THR A 134 -17.19 -11.07 -7.02
C THR A 134 -17.80 -11.85 -5.86
N THR A 135 -17.12 -11.93 -4.72
CA THR A 135 -17.57 -12.69 -3.55
C THR A 135 -17.59 -11.81 -2.31
N GLU A 136 -18.55 -12.06 -1.43
CA GLU A 136 -18.68 -11.33 -0.15
C GLU A 136 -17.42 -11.43 0.70
N ALA A 137 -16.83 -12.63 0.80
CA ALA A 137 -15.62 -12.84 1.60
C ALA A 137 -14.43 -12.01 1.09
N ALA A 138 -14.22 -11.97 -0.23
CA ALA A 138 -13.16 -11.15 -0.83
C ALA A 138 -13.44 -9.65 -0.68
N ALA A 139 -14.72 -9.23 -0.75
CA ALA A 139 -15.10 -7.84 -0.52
C ALA A 139 -14.88 -7.42 0.94
N ILE A 140 -15.22 -8.25 1.92
CA ILE A 140 -14.91 -7.98 3.34
C ILE A 140 -13.40 -7.89 3.58
N GLU A 141 -12.62 -8.80 2.97
CA GLU A 141 -11.16 -8.78 3.06
C GLU A 141 -10.57 -7.49 2.48
N GLU A 142 -11.02 -7.07 1.29
CA GLU A 142 -10.54 -5.85 0.64
C GLU A 142 -10.94 -4.59 1.43
N VAL A 143 -12.17 -4.52 1.95
CA VAL A 143 -12.60 -3.40 2.82
C VAL A 143 -11.72 -3.35 4.07
N ALA A 144 -11.46 -4.49 4.72
CA ALA A 144 -10.57 -4.53 5.88
C ALA A 144 -9.12 -4.14 5.54
N ARG A 145 -8.62 -4.50 4.35
CA ARG A 145 -7.31 -4.04 3.85
C ARG A 145 -7.26 -2.52 3.70
N ILE A 146 -8.27 -1.92 3.06
CA ILE A 146 -8.36 -0.45 2.89
C ILE A 146 -8.40 0.23 4.27
N TRP A 147 -9.21 -0.31 5.21
CA TRP A 147 -9.25 0.19 6.57
C TRP A 147 -7.89 0.09 7.27
N ALA A 148 -7.15 -1.00 7.09
CA ALA A 148 -5.88 -1.20 7.78
C ALA A 148 -4.74 -0.26 7.32
N ASP A 149 -4.86 0.39 6.15
CA ASP A 149 -3.85 1.33 5.66
C ASP A 149 -3.84 2.65 6.47
N SER A 150 -5.02 3.17 6.83
CA SER A 150 -5.15 4.48 7.48
C SER A 150 -6.40 4.66 8.35
N GLY A 151 -7.19 3.61 8.53
CA GLY A 151 -8.46 3.65 9.23
C GLY A 151 -8.33 3.57 10.73
N ILE A 152 -9.33 4.10 11.42
CA ILE A 152 -9.46 4.04 12.87
C ILE A 152 -10.86 3.53 13.24
N VAL A 153 -10.99 3.05 14.47
CA VAL A 153 -12.30 2.89 15.11
C VAL A 153 -12.61 4.21 15.80
N ASP A 154 -13.82 4.74 15.60
CA ASP A 154 -14.22 5.97 16.27
C ASP A 154 -14.26 5.78 17.81
N PRO A 155 -14.14 6.85 18.62
CA PRO A 155 -14.10 6.74 20.08
C PRO A 155 -15.34 6.10 20.73
N SER A 156 -16.47 5.99 20.02
CA SER A 156 -17.67 5.31 20.50
C SER A 156 -17.74 3.82 20.17
N ASP A 157 -16.76 3.29 19.43
CA ASP A 157 -16.72 1.92 18.90
C ASP A 157 -17.89 1.57 17.95
N GLN A 158 -18.58 2.57 17.42
CA GLN A 158 -19.76 2.39 16.58
C GLN A 158 -19.47 2.49 15.09
N TYR A 159 -18.31 3.05 14.72
CA TYR A 159 -17.97 3.33 13.34
C TYR A 159 -16.51 2.96 13.04
N TYR A 160 -16.33 2.33 11.89
CA TYR A 160 -15.04 2.28 11.20
C TYR A 160 -14.91 3.55 10.36
N VAL A 161 -13.87 4.33 10.62
CA VAL A 161 -13.51 5.52 9.86
C VAL A 161 -12.38 5.15 8.91
N PHE A 162 -12.60 5.36 7.63
CA PHE A 162 -11.64 5.12 6.55
C PHE A 162 -11.08 6.44 6.05
N PHE A 163 -9.83 6.40 5.60
CA PHE A 163 -9.10 7.55 5.08
C PHE A 163 -9.05 8.67 6.12
N ASP A 164 -8.09 8.61 7.05
CA ASP A 164 -7.66 9.77 7.86
C ASP A 164 -6.94 10.81 6.96
N SER A 165 -7.57 11.14 5.83
CA SER A 165 -7.07 12.02 4.80
C SER A 165 -7.58 13.43 5.03
N HIS A 166 -6.70 14.41 4.84
CA HIS A 166 -7.04 15.81 5.09
C HIS A 166 -8.02 16.35 4.03
N ASP A 167 -8.04 15.75 2.84
CA ASP A 167 -8.83 16.18 1.68
C ASP A 167 -9.49 14.98 0.96
N VAL A 168 -10.57 15.24 0.24
CA VAL A 168 -11.27 14.29 -0.65
C VAL A 168 -10.45 13.97 -1.91
N ASP A 169 -9.48 14.81 -2.24
CA ASP A 169 -8.58 14.58 -3.38
C ASP A 169 -7.50 13.51 -3.10
N ASP A 170 -7.30 13.18 -1.83
CA ASP A 170 -6.46 12.07 -1.42
C ASP A 170 -7.18 10.72 -1.59
N ASP A 171 -6.40 9.67 -1.87
CA ASP A 171 -6.86 8.27 -1.90
C ASP A 171 -8.10 8.02 -2.78
N ARG A 172 -8.35 8.90 -3.78
CA ARG A 172 -9.57 8.89 -4.62
C ARG A 172 -9.87 7.54 -5.26
N ALA A 173 -8.84 6.80 -5.67
CA ALA A 173 -9.02 5.48 -6.28
C ALA A 173 -9.50 4.45 -5.27
N GLU A 174 -8.85 4.35 -4.10
CA GLU A 174 -9.25 3.45 -3.02
C GLU A 174 -10.59 3.85 -2.42
N ARG A 175 -10.90 5.15 -2.38
CA ARG A 175 -12.22 5.65 -1.97
C ARG A 175 -13.31 5.22 -2.95
N ALA A 176 -13.09 5.36 -4.26
CA ALA A 176 -14.04 4.90 -5.26
C ALA A 176 -14.27 3.38 -5.21
N GLU A 177 -13.21 2.61 -4.96
CA GLU A 177 -13.28 1.18 -4.70
C GLU A 177 -14.12 0.87 -3.45
N LEU A 178 -13.78 1.48 -2.32
CA LEU A 178 -14.47 1.29 -1.04
C LEU A 178 -15.97 1.57 -1.16
N LEU A 179 -16.35 2.65 -1.83
CA LEU A 179 -17.76 3.03 -1.96
C LEU A 179 -18.59 1.98 -2.71
N GLN A 180 -18.02 1.33 -3.73
CA GLN A 180 -18.71 0.23 -4.43
C GLN A 180 -18.75 -1.05 -3.60
N LEU A 181 -17.70 -1.35 -2.84
CA LEU A 181 -17.67 -2.52 -1.96
C LEU A 181 -18.65 -2.37 -0.79
N ILE A 182 -18.79 -1.17 -0.21
CA ILE A 182 -19.81 -0.86 0.80
C ILE A 182 -21.21 -1.14 0.25
N GLU A 183 -21.50 -0.67 -0.96
CA GLU A 183 -22.79 -0.92 -1.62
C GLU A 183 -23.01 -2.41 -1.88
N PHE A 184 -22.01 -3.10 -2.43
CA PHE A 184 -22.06 -4.54 -2.71
C PHE A 184 -22.31 -5.38 -1.45
N LEU A 185 -21.71 -5.00 -0.33
CA LEU A 185 -21.82 -5.70 0.96
C LEU A 185 -23.07 -5.31 1.77
N GLY A 186 -23.79 -4.26 1.34
CA GLY A 186 -24.90 -3.68 2.09
C GLY A 186 -24.48 -3.07 3.44
N LEU A 187 -23.25 -2.55 3.53
CA LEU A 187 -22.76 -1.89 4.75
C LEU A 187 -23.40 -0.50 4.90
N GLU A 188 -23.71 -0.12 6.14
CA GLU A 188 -24.33 1.18 6.42
C GLU A 188 -23.27 2.28 6.48
N ARG A 189 -23.19 3.08 5.41
CA ARG A 189 -22.44 4.33 5.40
C ARG A 189 -23.25 5.44 6.05
N VAL A 190 -22.60 6.25 6.89
CA VAL A 190 -23.20 7.44 7.52
C VAL A 190 -22.50 8.72 7.07
N ASP A 191 -23.16 9.86 7.28
CA ASP A 191 -22.54 11.16 7.09
C ASP A 191 -21.45 11.38 8.14
N ALA A 192 -20.32 11.94 7.70
CA ALA A 192 -19.24 12.32 8.60
C ALA A 192 -19.71 13.46 9.53
N PRO A 193 -19.25 13.51 10.79
CA PRO A 193 -19.53 14.62 11.69
C PRO A 193 -18.93 15.93 11.14
N ALA A 194 -19.43 17.07 11.61
CA ALA A 194 -19.07 18.39 11.03
C ALA A 194 -17.56 18.71 11.17
N GLU A 195 -16.90 18.12 12.16
CA GLU A 195 -15.48 18.26 12.47
C GLU A 195 -14.57 17.24 11.76
N ALA A 196 -15.12 16.25 11.04
CA ALA A 196 -14.35 15.25 10.30
C ALA A 196 -13.63 15.86 9.09
N ALA A 197 -12.52 15.24 8.70
CA ALA A 197 -11.84 15.62 7.48
C ALA A 197 -12.68 15.25 6.24
N GLY A 198 -12.57 16.06 5.18
CA GLY A 198 -13.49 15.97 4.03
C GLY A 198 -13.41 14.67 3.22
N GLY A 199 -12.30 13.94 3.34
CA GLY A 199 -12.09 12.68 2.63
C GLY A 199 -12.64 11.44 3.34
N GLU A 200 -12.93 11.55 4.65
CA GLU A 200 -13.29 10.41 5.49
C GLU A 200 -14.55 9.68 4.98
N VAL A 201 -14.56 8.36 5.18
CA VAL A 201 -15.75 7.52 4.96
C VAL A 201 -16.09 6.79 6.25
N TRP A 202 -17.30 6.99 6.74
CA TRP A 202 -17.78 6.44 8.01
C TRP A 202 -18.74 5.29 7.75
N VAL A 203 -18.41 4.12 8.28
CA VAL A 203 -19.19 2.89 8.13
C VAL A 203 -19.57 2.36 9.51
N ARG A 204 -20.84 2.10 9.76
CA ARG A 204 -21.29 1.50 11.03
C ARG A 204 -20.62 0.14 11.23
N SER A 205 -20.23 -0.14 12.48
CA SER A 205 -19.63 -1.41 12.88
C SER A 205 -20.48 -2.60 12.42
N ASP A 206 -19.85 -3.53 11.70
CA ASP A 206 -20.43 -4.78 11.23
C ASP A 206 -19.58 -5.95 11.77
N PRO A 207 -20.17 -7.02 12.36
CA PRO A 207 -19.40 -8.14 12.91
C PRO A 207 -18.49 -8.86 11.90
N ARG A 208 -18.88 -8.91 10.62
CA ARG A 208 -18.08 -9.49 9.53
C ARG A 208 -16.82 -8.65 9.33
N LEU A 209 -16.98 -7.33 9.29
CA LEU A 209 -15.87 -6.40 9.15
C LEU A 209 -14.99 -6.39 10.40
N ALA A 210 -15.57 -6.43 11.60
CA ALA A 210 -14.81 -6.44 12.85
C ALA A 210 -13.86 -7.64 12.98
N ALA A 211 -14.34 -8.83 12.61
CA ALA A 211 -13.52 -10.03 12.63
C ALA A 211 -12.33 -9.93 11.66
N GLU A 212 -12.54 -9.33 10.49
CA GLU A 212 -11.49 -9.18 9.49
C GLU A 212 -10.55 -8.02 9.87
N CYS A 213 -11.04 -6.84 10.24
CA CYS A 213 -10.22 -5.73 10.73
C CYS A 213 -9.29 -6.16 11.89
N ALA A 214 -9.76 -6.99 12.82
CA ALA A 214 -8.92 -7.53 13.90
C ALA A 214 -7.80 -8.48 13.42
N ARG A 215 -7.93 -9.07 12.23
CA ARG A 215 -6.86 -9.85 11.59
C ARG A 215 -5.88 -8.96 10.84
N TRP A 216 -6.33 -7.79 10.42
CA TRP A 216 -5.51 -6.82 9.69
C TRP A 216 -4.78 -5.84 10.62
N SER A 217 -5.33 -5.51 11.80
CA SER A 217 -4.66 -4.73 12.87
C SER A 217 -3.53 -5.51 13.54
#